data_AF-A0A6N9RC44-F1
#
_entry.id   AF-A0A6N9RC44-F1
#
_cell.length_a   1.000
_cell.length_b   1.000
_cell.length_c   1.000
_cell.angle_alpha   90.00
_cell.angle_beta   90.00
_cell.angle_gamma   90.00
#
_symmetry.space_group_name_H-M   'P 1'
#
loop_
_entity.id
_entity.type
_entity.pdbx_description
1 polymer ?
#
loop_
_entity_poly.entity_id
_entity_poly.type
_entity_poly.pdbx_seq_one_letter_code
_entity_poly.pdbx_strand_id
1 'polypeptide(L)'
;MASFTGKAGKCSNFGNCSLADARTTIEVPNGQDFVCTECAKPLLLMDDGPQGGGNSKALAVGALLLVLLLAAGGIAWSLMSGKKAPEPAPPVVVEQPQAPQAPQAPKAEPAAQPPVSGNCSVSDERVGLCRRPAP
;
A
#
# COMPACT_ATOMS: atom_id res chain seq x y z
N MET A 1 17.66 43.92 -21.22
CA MET A 1 16.22 43.76 -20.93
C MET A 1 16.09 43.83 -19.42
N ALA A 2 15.38 44.82 -18.87
CA ALA A 2 15.32 45.02 -17.43
C ALA A 2 14.50 43.88 -16.80
N SER A 3 15.16 43.05 -16.00
CA SER A 3 14.48 42.09 -15.14
C SER A 3 13.74 42.88 -14.06
N PHE A 4 12.44 43.08 -14.24
CA PHE A 4 11.57 43.49 -13.15
C PHE A 4 11.45 42.29 -12.22
N THR A 5 12.12 42.31 -11.08
CA THR A 5 11.95 41.30 -10.02
C THR A 5 10.55 41.45 -9.42
N GLY A 6 9.49 41.14 -10.16
CA GLY A 6 8.11 41.22 -9.70
C GLY A 6 7.80 40.16 -8.66
N LYS A 7 6.70 40.35 -7.93
CA LYS A 7 6.08 39.32 -7.09
C LYS A 7 4.97 38.66 -7.90
N ALA A 8 4.92 37.33 -7.94
CA ALA A 8 3.84 36.60 -8.59
C ALA A 8 2.75 36.23 -7.57
N GLY A 9 1.48 36.31 -7.97
CA GLY A 9 0.37 35.92 -7.10
C GLY A 9 -0.82 35.34 -7.85
N LYS A 10 -1.73 34.70 -7.10
CA LYS A 10 -3.02 34.22 -7.61
C LYS A 10 -4.18 34.80 -6.81
N CYS A 11 -5.28 35.07 -7.49
CA CYS A 11 -6.51 35.49 -6.84
C CYS A 11 -7.22 34.27 -6.20
N SER A 12 -7.75 34.45 -4.99
CA SER A 12 -8.48 33.40 -4.25
C SER A 12 -10.01 33.55 -4.32
N ASN A 13 -10.52 34.53 -5.08
CA ASN A 13 -11.96 34.82 -5.19
C ASN A 13 -12.64 33.92 -6.25
N PHE A 14 -12.55 32.60 -6.07
CA PHE A 14 -13.16 31.61 -6.98
C PHE A 14 -14.68 31.75 -7.04
N GLY A 15 -15.27 31.54 -8.22
CA GLY A 15 -16.71 31.69 -8.49
C GLY A 15 -17.19 33.13 -8.70
N ASN A 16 -16.35 34.11 -8.38
CA ASN A 16 -16.67 35.54 -8.44
C ASN A 16 -15.58 36.36 -9.16
N CYS A 17 -14.58 35.71 -9.77
CA CYS A 17 -13.49 36.37 -10.48
C CYS A 17 -12.90 35.40 -11.52
N SER A 18 -12.98 35.78 -12.80
CA SER A 18 -12.51 34.92 -13.90
C SER A 18 -11.01 34.59 -13.81
N LEU A 19 -10.18 35.50 -13.28
CA LEU A 19 -8.74 35.26 -13.07
C LEU A 19 -8.48 34.25 -11.94
N ALA A 20 -9.31 34.25 -10.90
CA ALA A 20 -9.26 33.22 -9.86
C ALA A 20 -9.69 31.87 -10.44
N ASP A 21 -10.81 31.83 -11.16
CA ASP A 21 -11.35 30.60 -11.77
C ASP A 21 -10.39 29.98 -12.78
N ALA A 22 -9.75 30.80 -13.62
CA ALA A 22 -8.71 30.37 -14.54
C ALA A 22 -7.36 30.06 -13.87
N ARG A 23 -7.23 30.30 -12.55
CA ARG A 23 -5.99 30.16 -11.77
C ARG A 23 -4.81 30.85 -12.45
N THR A 24 -5.02 32.02 -13.03
CA THR A 24 -3.96 32.77 -13.72
C THR A 24 -2.95 33.30 -12.71
N THR A 25 -1.65 33.18 -13.01
CA THR A 25 -0.61 33.86 -12.25
C THR A 25 -0.51 35.30 -12.72
N ILE A 26 -0.51 36.23 -11.78
CA ILE A 26 -0.40 37.66 -12.04
C ILE A 26 0.95 38.12 -11.48
N GLU A 27 1.82 38.61 -12.35
CA GLU A 27 3.08 39.24 -11.95
C GLU A 27 2.84 40.72 -11.67
N VAL A 28 3.16 41.13 -10.45
CA VAL A 28 3.05 42.51 -9.98
C VAL A 28 4.46 43.07 -9.77
N PRO A 29 4.82 44.20 -10.42
CA PRO A 29 6.10 44.85 -10.19
C PRO A 29 6.30 45.23 -8.72
N ASN A 30 7.55 45.24 -8.24
CA ASN A 30 7.84 45.70 -6.89
C ASN A 30 7.36 47.13 -6.67
N GLY A 31 6.73 47.37 -5.51
CA GLY A 31 6.23 48.69 -5.12
C GLY A 31 4.82 49.00 -5.62
N GLN A 32 4.18 48.10 -6.38
CA GLN A 32 2.77 48.20 -6.73
C GLN A 32 1.88 47.42 -5.76
N ASP A 33 0.61 47.82 -5.66
CA ASP A 33 -0.38 47.14 -4.85
C ASP A 33 -0.62 45.71 -5.33
N PHE A 34 -0.52 44.75 -4.42
CA PHE A 34 -0.66 43.33 -4.71
C PHE A 34 -2.13 42.90 -4.70
N VAL A 35 -2.91 43.51 -5.59
CA VAL A 35 -4.36 43.33 -5.69
C VAL A 35 -4.76 42.82 -7.07
N CYS A 36 -5.80 42.00 -7.12
CA CYS A 36 -6.37 41.50 -8.36
C CYS A 36 -7.05 42.64 -9.12
N THR A 37 -6.73 42.80 -10.40
CA THR A 37 -7.28 43.87 -11.25
C THR A 37 -8.77 43.70 -11.58
N GLU A 38 -9.31 42.50 -11.42
CA GLU A 38 -10.73 42.20 -11.68
C GLU A 38 -11.60 42.46 -10.46
N CYS A 39 -11.26 41.83 -9.33
CA CYS A 39 -12.12 41.82 -8.15
C CYS A 39 -11.59 42.64 -6.97
N ALA A 40 -10.46 43.35 -7.15
CA ALA A 40 -9.79 44.19 -6.14
C ALA A 40 -9.43 43.48 -4.82
N LYS A 41 -9.52 42.15 -4.76
CA LYS A 41 -9.06 41.36 -3.59
C LYS A 41 -7.53 41.26 -3.60
N PRO A 42 -6.88 41.18 -2.43
CA PRO A 42 -5.44 40.93 -2.36
C PRO A 42 -5.10 39.60 -3.02
N LEU A 43 -4.01 39.58 -3.78
CA LEU A 43 -3.47 38.37 -4.37
C LEU A 43 -2.76 37.55 -3.28
N LEU A 44 -2.81 36.24 -3.39
CA LEU A 44 -2.00 35.34 -2.58
C LEU A 44 -0.63 35.23 -3.22
N LEU A 45 0.42 35.53 -2.46
CA LEU A 45 1.79 35.47 -2.93
C LEU A 45 2.12 34.02 -3.27
N MET A 46 2.50 33.79 -4.53
CA MET A 46 3.14 32.55 -4.88
C MET A 46 4.60 32.74 -4.51
N ASP A 47 5.02 32.03 -3.47
CA ASP A 47 6.43 31.79 -3.29
C ASP A 47 6.86 31.08 -4.58
N ASP A 48 7.66 31.75 -5.41
CA ASP A 48 8.53 31.09 -6.37
C ASP A 48 9.55 30.28 -5.55
N GLY A 49 9.07 29.28 -4.79
CA GLY A 49 9.90 28.25 -4.20
C GLY A 49 10.77 27.72 -5.33
N PRO A 50 12.08 27.56 -5.07
CA PRO A 50 13.15 27.66 -6.06
C PRO A 50 12.67 27.13 -7.39
N GLN A 51 12.31 28.06 -8.28
CA GLN A 51 11.70 27.79 -9.57
C GLN A 51 12.51 26.64 -10.17
N GLY A 52 11.88 25.47 -10.26
CA GLY A 52 12.52 24.20 -10.56
C GLY A 52 13.03 24.20 -11.99
N GLY A 53 14.06 25.00 -12.28
CA GLY A 53 15.01 24.71 -13.32
C GLY A 53 15.62 23.38 -12.93
N GLY A 54 15.08 22.31 -13.48
CA GLY A 54 15.53 20.95 -13.24
C GLY A 54 17.00 20.87 -13.59
N ASN A 55 17.85 21.08 -12.59
CA ASN A 55 19.26 20.78 -12.67
C ASN A 55 19.31 19.27 -12.82
N SER A 56 19.39 18.79 -14.06
CA SER A 56 19.48 17.37 -14.43
C SER A 56 20.59 16.65 -13.64
N LYS A 57 21.59 17.39 -13.16
CA LYS A 57 22.60 16.93 -12.20
C LYS A 57 22.06 16.59 -10.82
N ALA A 58 21.19 17.42 -10.23
CA ALA A 58 20.58 17.14 -8.91
C ALA A 58 19.64 15.93 -8.98
N LEU A 59 18.89 15.80 -10.08
CA LEU A 59 18.03 14.64 -10.33
C LEU A 59 18.85 13.37 -10.55
N ALA A 60 19.96 13.45 -11.30
CA ALA A 60 20.89 12.35 -11.48
C ALA A 60 21.58 11.93 -10.17
N VAL A 61 21.99 12.89 -9.33
CA VAL A 61 22.57 12.60 -8.01
C VAL A 61 21.55 11.97 -7.08
N GLY A 62 20.31 12.46 -7.07
CA GLY A 62 19.21 11.87 -6.30
C GLY A 62 18.89 10.43 -6.75
N ALA A 63 18.81 10.20 -8.06
CA ALA A 63 18.61 8.87 -8.62
C ALA A 63 19.76 7.91 -8.28
N LEU A 64 21.01 8.37 -8.40
CA LEU A 64 22.19 7.57 -8.07
C LEU A 64 22.21 7.17 -6.59
N LEU A 65 21.91 8.12 -5.69
CA LEU A 65 21.82 7.85 -4.25
C LEU A 65 20.71 6.83 -3.93
N LEU A 66 19.55 6.95 -4.58
CA LEU A 66 18.45 6.00 -4.41
C LEU A 66 18.88 4.58 -4.83
N VAL A 67 19.55 4.44 -5.98
CA VAL A 67 20.06 3.15 -6.47
C VAL A 67 21.08 2.56 -5.50
N LEU A 68 22.01 3.37 -4.97
CA LEU A 68 22.97 2.89 -3.97
C LEU A 68 22.29 2.41 -2.69
N LEU A 69 21.27 3.12 -2.20
CA LEU A 69 20.53 2.73 -1.00
C LEU A 69 19.77 1.42 -1.21
N LEU A 70 19.13 1.25 -2.37
CA LEU A 70 18.43 0.01 -2.71
C LEU A 70 19.39 -1.17 -2.89
N ALA A 71 20.55 -0.95 -3.51
CA ALA A 71 21.58 -1.97 -3.64
C ALA A 71 22.15 -2.38 -2.27
N ALA A 72 22.52 -1.41 -1.44
CA ALA A 72 23.03 -1.67 -0.09
C ALA A 72 21.99 -2.37 0.81
N GLY A 73 20.74 -1.91 0.78
CA GLY A 73 19.64 -2.51 1.54
C GLY A 73 19.30 -3.93 1.06
N GLY A 74 19.24 -4.15 -0.26
CA GLY A 74 18.97 -5.46 -0.85
C GLY A 74 20.05 -6.50 -0.54
N ILE A 75 21.32 -6.11 -0.60
CA ILE A 75 22.45 -6.99 -0.26
C ILE A 75 22.42 -7.34 1.24
N ALA A 76 22.20 -6.36 2.11
CA ALA A 76 22.09 -6.58 3.56
C ALA A 76 20.92 -7.52 3.92
N TRP A 77 19.77 -7.32 3.29
CA TRP A 77 18.58 -8.16 3.49
C TRP A 77 18.77 -9.60 3.01
N SER A 78 19.40 -9.77 1.85
CA SER A 78 19.74 -11.08 1.29
C SER A 78 20.67 -11.88 2.20
N LEU A 79 21.71 -11.23 2.75
CA LEU A 79 22.64 -11.86 3.69
C LEU A 79 21.97 -12.25 5.02
N MET A 80 20.99 -11.48 5.51
CA MET A 80 20.25 -11.82 6.74
C MET A 80 19.21 -12.93 6.53
N SER A 81 18.66 -13.09 5.32
CA SER A 81 17.60 -14.07 5.03
C SER A 81 18.11 -15.51 4.84
N GLY A 82 19.43 -15.75 4.88
CA GLY A 82 20.05 -17.03 4.59
C GLY A 82 19.99 -18.11 5.69
N LYS A 83 19.37 -17.85 6.86
CA LYS A 83 19.20 -18.88 7.90
C LYS A 83 18.02 -19.79 7.56
N LYS A 84 18.27 -20.87 6.81
CA LYS A 84 17.34 -21.99 6.72
C LYS A 84 17.14 -22.60 8.11
N ALA A 85 15.88 -22.73 8.53
CA ALA A 85 15.54 -23.52 9.71
C ALA A 85 15.97 -24.97 9.50
N PRO A 86 16.43 -25.68 10.54
CA PRO A 86 16.75 -27.10 10.43
C PRO A 86 15.50 -27.86 10.00
N GLU A 87 15.66 -28.70 8.99
CA GLU A 87 14.61 -29.64 8.58
C GLU A 87 14.27 -30.53 9.79
N PRO A 88 12.98 -30.67 10.18
CA PRO A 88 12.62 -31.53 11.29
C PRO A 88 13.01 -32.96 10.95
N ALA A 89 13.77 -33.60 11.84
CA ALA A 89 14.14 -35.00 11.67
C ALA A 89 12.87 -35.86 11.52
N PRO A 90 12.88 -36.88 10.65
CA PRO A 90 11.74 -37.77 10.50
C PRO A 90 11.42 -38.43 11.85
N PRO A 91 10.13 -38.58 12.20
CA PRO A 91 9.76 -39.21 13.45
C PRO A 91 10.28 -40.65 13.48
N VAL A 92 11.10 -40.95 14.50
CA VAL A 92 11.50 -42.32 14.82
C VAL A 92 10.23 -43.06 15.24
N VAL A 93 9.81 -44.05 14.43
CA VAL A 93 8.76 -44.98 14.81
C VAL A 93 9.31 -45.86 15.93
N VAL A 94 8.95 -45.53 17.17
CA VAL A 94 9.18 -46.42 18.30
C VAL A 94 8.01 -47.40 18.30
N GLU A 95 8.28 -48.64 17.93
CA GLU A 95 7.32 -49.73 18.02
C GLU A 95 7.01 -49.98 19.51
N GLN A 96 5.85 -49.50 19.98
CA GLN A 96 5.37 -49.79 21.32
C GLN A 96 4.80 -51.21 21.38
N PRO A 97 5.26 -52.07 22.30
CA PRO A 97 4.63 -53.36 22.56
C PRO A 97 3.16 -53.17 22.94
N GLN A 98 2.26 -53.77 22.15
CA GLN A 98 0.82 -53.76 22.42
C GLN A 98 0.52 -54.47 23.74
N ALA A 99 0.08 -53.72 24.74
CA ALA A 99 -0.62 -54.28 25.89
C ALA A 99 -2.11 -54.52 25.53
N PRO A 100 -2.74 -55.62 25.98
CA PRO A 100 -4.11 -55.97 25.64
C PRO A 100 -5.13 -54.89 26.03
N GLN A 101 -5.94 -54.46 25.07
CA GLN A 101 -6.99 -53.47 25.27
C GLN A 101 -8.18 -54.08 26.04
N ALA A 102 -8.52 -53.51 27.19
CA ALA A 102 -9.80 -53.75 27.86
C ALA A 102 -10.92 -52.92 27.20
N PRO A 103 -12.16 -53.42 27.08
CA PRO A 103 -13.26 -52.73 26.38
C PRO A 103 -13.64 -51.41 27.06
N GLN A 104 -13.52 -50.28 26.34
CA GLN A 104 -14.05 -49.00 26.79
C GLN A 104 -15.45 -48.77 26.19
N ALA A 105 -16.41 -48.49 27.07
CA ALA A 105 -17.79 -48.19 26.75
C ALA A 105 -17.94 -46.84 25.99
N PRO A 106 -19.01 -46.64 25.20
CA PRO A 106 -19.15 -45.49 24.30
C PRO A 106 -19.35 -44.17 25.07
N LYS A 107 -18.53 -43.17 24.76
CA LYS A 107 -18.71 -41.79 25.24
C LYS A 107 -19.37 -40.94 24.15
N ALA A 108 -20.34 -40.15 24.59
CA ALA A 108 -21.40 -39.52 23.83
C ALA A 108 -20.97 -38.55 22.71
N GLU A 109 -21.86 -38.53 21.71
CA GLU A 109 -22.01 -37.68 20.53
C GLU A 109 -22.17 -36.18 20.87
N PRO A 110 -21.43 -35.28 20.20
CA PRO A 110 -21.84 -33.88 20.06
C PRO A 110 -22.62 -33.63 18.76
N ALA A 111 -23.69 -32.87 18.91
CA ALA A 111 -24.76 -32.58 17.97
C ALA A 111 -24.35 -32.16 16.54
N ALA A 112 -25.17 -32.66 15.61
CA ALA A 112 -25.17 -32.46 14.17
C ALA A 112 -25.24 -30.98 13.73
N GLN A 113 -24.37 -30.62 12.79
CA GLN A 113 -24.61 -29.51 11.85
C GLN A 113 -25.32 -30.07 10.61
N PRO A 114 -26.24 -29.32 9.96
CA PRO A 114 -26.96 -29.82 8.80
C PRO A 114 -26.02 -30.05 7.61
N PRO A 115 -26.22 -31.13 6.82
CA PRO A 115 -25.37 -31.46 5.69
C PRO A 115 -25.52 -30.41 4.58
N VAL A 116 -24.39 -29.90 4.09
CA VAL A 116 -24.32 -28.95 2.98
C VAL A 116 -24.55 -29.72 1.68
N SER A 117 -25.63 -29.42 0.94
CA SER A 117 -25.88 -30.03 -0.36
C SER A 117 -24.99 -29.39 -1.43
N GLY A 118 -23.96 -30.12 -1.88
CA GLY A 118 -22.99 -29.70 -2.90
C GLY A 118 -22.17 -30.88 -3.41
N ASN A 119 -21.08 -30.63 -4.15
CA ASN A 119 -20.18 -31.68 -4.67
C ASN A 119 -19.56 -32.49 -3.51
N CYS A 120 -20.21 -33.59 -3.15
CA CYS A 120 -19.81 -34.47 -2.06
C CYS A 120 -18.60 -35.31 -2.49
N SER A 121 -17.57 -35.35 -1.64
CA SER A 121 -16.46 -36.30 -1.79
C SER A 121 -16.90 -37.71 -1.37
N VAL A 122 -16.31 -38.76 -1.96
CA VAL A 122 -16.63 -40.16 -1.64
C VAL A 122 -16.41 -40.48 -0.16
N SER A 123 -15.42 -39.83 0.46
CA SER A 123 -15.14 -39.99 1.89
C SER A 123 -16.30 -39.48 2.76
N ASP A 124 -16.89 -38.32 2.42
CA ASP A 124 -18.00 -37.72 3.18
C ASP A 124 -19.31 -38.50 3.08
N GLU A 125 -19.54 -39.20 1.96
CA GLU A 125 -20.68 -40.10 1.80
C GLU A 125 -20.55 -41.34 2.70
N ARG A 126 -19.34 -41.91 2.81
CA ARG A 126 -19.09 -43.09 3.66
C ARG A 126 -19.29 -42.82 5.14
N VAL A 127 -19.01 -41.60 5.60
CA VAL A 127 -19.20 -41.21 7.00
C VAL A 127 -20.57 -40.55 7.25
N GLY A 128 -21.46 -40.52 6.25
CA GLY A 128 -22.83 -40.02 6.39
C GLY A 128 -22.95 -38.51 6.59
N LEU A 129 -21.87 -37.76 6.38
CA LEU A 129 -21.83 -36.30 6.53
C LEU A 129 -22.46 -35.58 5.33
N CYS A 130 -22.68 -36.30 4.24
CA CYS A 130 -23.29 -35.79 3.03
C CYS A 130 -24.10 -36.88 2.31
N ARG A 131 -25.19 -36.48 1.65
CA ARG A 131 -25.96 -37.34 0.75
C ARG A 131 -25.92 -36.75 -0.65
N ARG A 132 -25.39 -37.52 -1.61
CA ARG A 132 -25.48 -37.17 -3.02
C ARG A 132 -26.94 -37.30 -3.47
N PRO A 133 -27.54 -36.29 -4.13
CA PRO A 133 -28.87 -36.45 -4.70
C PRO A 133 -28.82 -37.52 -5.79
N ALA A 134 -29.81 -38.41 -5.79
CA ALA A 134 -29.95 -39.42 -6.83
C ALA A 134 -30.17 -38.73 -8.20
N PRO A 135 -29.63 -39.28 -9.31
CA PRO A 135 -29.93 -38.80 -10.65
C PRO A 135 -31.39 -39.02 -11.04
#